data_AF-A0A943RDC4-F1
#
_entry.id   AF-A0A943RDC4-F1
#
_cell.length_a   1.000
_cell.length_b   1.000
_cell.length_c   1.000
_cell.angle_alpha   90.00
_cell.angle_beta   90.00
_cell.angle_gamma   90.00
#
_symmetry.space_group_name_H-M   'P 1'
#
loop_
_entity.id
_entity.type
_entity.pdbx_description
1 polymer ?
#
loop_
_entity_poly.entity_id
_entity_poly.type
_entity_poly.pdbx_seq_one_letter_code
_entity_poly.pdbx_strand_id
1 'polypeptide(L)'
;MKGNLWKKYKSLDESYYHIPIGTNEQLFGRDEAKQHFSVDGCREFIKRHFDEGDKLEAMAFPFEDEWEKNGKHQHTVALYLMGLVLESVFNESLHQNLSELIDAIDKNSGVHTQEMPWNNDLAGWYDYRYTWFLTCLYHDTASCIESSEECYCLIEQKKQIGFFLGRNNIQYTPYNYKPIKPLVCLTRFSEDLIKNYFYYRMDSGYLDHGIVAGYLMFDKLVKNFNEKVHKNGEGYTDVTLINGLNYRLAHLDHFAHIADAIICHNLWMSYDDVNNKKYKEYGLMPLIVTNNPDNRLSLPKNSLQFMLCLLDTIEPVKRFTSEVMSAQEVLENISITTTNNPQGIVIAWTEKLRTQEKFYKWLGDIQELPKWMNITVKPCRHIGDDCCVKITFR
;
A
#
# COMPACT_ATOMS: atom_id res chain seq x y z
N MET A 1 -1.06 26.65 8.57
CA MET A 1 -2.37 26.03 8.23
C MET A 1 -3.01 25.38 9.46
N LYS A 2 -4.33 25.51 9.67
CA LYS A 2 -5.04 24.79 10.74
C LYS A 2 -5.25 23.32 10.34
N GLY A 3 -5.03 22.38 11.26
CA GLY A 3 -5.26 20.94 11.01
C GLY A 3 -4.32 20.30 9.98
N ASN A 4 -3.09 20.81 9.87
CA ASN A 4 -2.06 20.24 8.99
C ASN A 4 -1.70 18.79 9.35
N LEU A 5 -1.06 18.07 8.42
CA LEU A 5 -0.72 16.66 8.63
C LEU A 5 0.26 16.45 9.78
N TRP A 6 1.19 17.40 10.02
CA TRP A 6 2.12 17.30 11.15
C TRP A 6 1.36 17.15 12.48
N LYS A 7 0.37 18.03 12.74
CA LYS A 7 -0.44 17.95 13.96
C LYS A 7 -1.29 16.68 14.02
N LYS A 8 -1.79 16.20 12.88
CA LYS A 8 -2.60 14.98 12.80
C LYS A 8 -1.79 13.72 13.06
N TYR A 9 -0.56 13.64 12.55
CA TYR A 9 0.34 12.52 12.86
C TYR A 9 0.72 12.51 14.33
N LYS A 10 0.92 13.69 14.93
CA LYS A 10 1.22 13.81 16.36
C LYS A 10 0.08 13.34 17.28
N SER A 11 -1.15 13.28 16.78
CA SER A 11 -2.31 12.75 17.52
C SER A 11 -2.52 11.24 17.32
N LEU A 12 -1.65 10.56 16.56
CA LEU A 12 -1.68 9.11 16.43
C LEU A 12 -0.79 8.51 17.52
N ASP A 13 -1.39 7.76 18.44
CA ASP A 13 -0.66 7.17 19.58
C ASP A 13 -0.17 5.74 19.27
N GLU A 14 -1.03 4.92 18.65
CA GLU A 14 -0.82 3.48 18.52
C GLU A 14 -1.06 2.95 17.10
N SER A 15 -0.25 1.99 16.70
CA SER A 15 -0.38 1.17 15.49
C SER A 15 -1.17 -0.12 15.79
N TYR A 16 -1.17 -1.09 14.88
CA TYR A 16 -1.71 -2.43 15.13
C TYR A 16 -1.01 -3.06 16.34
N TYR A 17 -1.69 -3.99 17.02
CA TYR A 17 -1.21 -4.59 18.28
C TYR A 17 -0.81 -3.57 19.37
N HIS A 18 -1.33 -2.35 19.31
CA HIS A 18 -1.01 -1.27 20.24
C HIS A 18 0.48 -0.88 20.24
N ILE A 19 1.20 -1.18 19.16
CA ILE A 19 2.61 -0.80 19.02
C ILE A 19 2.70 0.74 19.01
N PRO A 20 3.47 1.37 19.92
CA PRO A 20 3.54 2.83 19.99
C PRO A 20 4.14 3.41 18.71
N ILE A 21 3.49 4.38 18.08
CA ILE A 21 3.98 4.99 16.82
C ILE A 21 5.27 5.79 17.06
N GLY A 22 5.36 6.46 18.21
CA GLY A 22 6.45 7.39 18.52
C GLY A 22 6.11 8.82 18.09
N THR A 23 7.08 9.72 18.23
CA THR A 23 6.90 11.14 17.91
C THR A 23 7.23 11.43 16.44
N ASN A 24 6.57 12.44 15.85
CA ASN A 24 6.93 12.90 14.52
C ASN A 24 8.40 13.29 14.40
N GLU A 25 8.97 13.88 15.45
CA GLU A 25 10.37 14.26 15.52
C GLU A 25 11.31 13.06 15.37
N GLN A 26 10.97 11.90 15.98
CA GLN A 26 11.74 10.68 15.83
C GLN A 26 11.65 10.10 14.41
N LEU A 27 10.51 10.25 13.75
CA LEU A 27 10.28 9.69 12.41
C LEU A 27 10.79 10.59 11.29
N PHE A 28 10.57 11.90 11.39
CA PHE A 28 10.75 12.86 10.31
C PHE A 28 11.81 13.94 10.60
N GLY A 29 12.40 13.96 11.80
CA GLY A 29 13.38 14.97 12.22
C GLY A 29 12.77 16.32 12.62
N ARG A 30 13.62 17.29 12.97
CA ARG A 30 13.27 18.71 13.18
C ARG A 30 14.11 19.60 12.27
N ASP A 31 13.50 20.62 11.67
CA ASP A 31 14.12 21.84 11.08
C ASP A 31 15.61 21.77 10.67
N GLU A 32 16.01 20.77 9.88
CA GLU A 32 17.36 20.69 9.33
C GLU A 32 17.33 20.46 7.81
N ALA A 33 17.54 21.54 7.06
CA ALA A 33 17.94 21.44 5.66
C ALA A 33 19.42 21.07 5.61
N LYS A 34 19.73 19.76 5.49
CA LYS A 34 20.99 19.19 4.98
C LYS A 34 20.94 17.66 5.05
N GLN A 35 20.47 17.04 3.96
CA GLN A 35 20.87 15.74 3.37
C GLN A 35 21.27 14.51 4.22
N HIS A 36 21.21 14.51 5.55
CA HIS A 36 21.46 13.37 6.41
C HIS A 36 20.46 13.41 7.58
N PHE A 37 19.77 12.29 7.84
CA PHE A 37 18.72 12.03 8.85
C PHE A 37 17.29 12.45 8.43
N SER A 38 16.33 11.53 8.21
CA SER A 38 15.70 10.60 9.18
C SER A 38 15.60 9.13 8.74
N VAL A 39 16.45 8.68 7.80
CA VAL A 39 16.47 7.30 7.28
C VAL A 39 16.49 6.28 8.42
N ASP A 40 17.23 6.55 9.51
CA ASP A 40 17.31 5.66 10.66
C ASP A 40 16.00 5.53 11.44
N GLY A 41 15.27 6.65 11.66
CA GLY A 41 14.03 6.65 12.45
C GLY A 41 12.88 5.94 11.76
N CYS A 42 12.66 6.21 10.47
CA CYS A 42 11.65 5.51 9.69
C CYS A 42 12.02 4.03 9.46
N ARG A 43 13.29 3.71 9.22
CA ARG A 43 13.74 2.32 9.06
C ARG A 43 13.57 1.54 10.37
N GLU A 44 13.93 2.14 11.50
CA GLU A 44 13.74 1.52 12.82
C GLU A 44 12.26 1.33 13.13
N PHE A 45 11.41 2.32 12.78
CA PHE A 45 9.96 2.16 12.87
C PHE A 45 9.49 0.92 12.11
N ILE A 46 9.90 0.76 10.84
CA ILE A 46 9.54 -0.38 10.00
C ILE A 46 10.01 -1.69 10.67
N LYS A 47 11.30 -1.80 11.00
CA LYS A 47 11.89 -3.01 11.61
C LYS A 47 11.19 -3.40 12.91
N ARG A 48 11.00 -2.43 13.82
CA ARG A 48 10.32 -2.65 15.10
C ARG A 48 8.90 -3.18 14.91
N HIS A 49 8.13 -2.65 13.96
CA HIS A 49 6.77 -3.15 13.77
C HIS A 49 6.76 -4.59 13.23
N PHE A 50 7.67 -4.93 12.31
CA PHE A 50 7.83 -6.33 11.88
C PHE A 50 8.25 -7.25 13.02
N ASP A 51 9.15 -6.80 13.88
CA ASP A 51 9.63 -7.57 15.04
C ASP A 51 8.52 -7.80 16.08
N GLU A 52 7.80 -6.75 16.49
CA GLU A 52 6.66 -6.84 17.42
C GLU A 52 5.50 -7.67 16.86
N GLY A 53 5.41 -7.79 15.52
CA GLY A 53 4.48 -8.68 14.84
C GLY A 53 4.99 -10.10 14.60
N ASP A 54 6.19 -10.44 15.10
CA ASP A 54 6.93 -11.70 14.90
C ASP A 54 7.08 -12.10 13.41
N LYS A 55 7.40 -11.09 12.59
CA LYS A 55 7.54 -11.13 11.14
C LYS A 55 8.88 -10.58 10.64
N LEU A 56 9.86 -10.41 11.53
CA LEU A 56 11.16 -9.85 11.15
C LEU A 56 11.85 -10.66 10.04
N GLU A 57 11.69 -11.99 10.02
CA GLU A 57 12.26 -12.84 8.97
C GLU A 57 11.64 -12.58 7.58
N ALA A 58 10.44 -11.99 7.54
CA ALA A 58 9.82 -11.60 6.28
C ALA A 58 10.54 -10.39 5.64
N MET A 59 11.32 -9.63 6.42
CA MET A 59 12.18 -8.54 5.95
C MET A 59 13.56 -8.98 5.45
N ALA A 60 13.90 -10.28 5.53
CA ALA A 60 15.17 -10.80 5.04
C ALA A 60 15.19 -10.82 3.50
N PHE A 61 15.34 -9.65 2.89
CA PHE A 61 15.32 -9.45 1.45
C PHE A 61 16.64 -9.90 0.81
N PRO A 62 16.61 -10.42 -0.42
CA PRO A 62 17.84 -10.69 -1.17
C PRO A 62 18.69 -9.44 -1.47
N PHE A 63 18.12 -8.26 -1.25
CA PHE A 63 18.70 -6.92 -1.48
C PHE A 63 18.59 -6.06 -0.21
N GLU A 64 18.76 -6.67 0.96
CA GLU A 64 18.61 -5.99 2.25
C GLU A 64 19.53 -4.77 2.37
N ASP A 65 20.79 -4.87 1.93
CA ASP A 65 21.74 -3.75 1.94
C ASP A 65 21.25 -2.57 1.06
N GLU A 66 20.76 -2.85 -0.15
CA GLU A 66 20.19 -1.83 -1.02
C GLU A 66 18.92 -1.22 -0.44
N TRP A 67 18.07 -2.03 0.20
CA TRP A 67 16.87 -1.56 0.86
C TRP A 67 17.21 -0.67 2.05
N GLU A 68 18.17 -1.06 2.89
CA GLU A 68 18.59 -0.26 4.04
C GLU A 68 19.13 1.11 3.63
N LYS A 69 19.87 1.16 2.51
CA LYS A 69 20.54 2.37 2.02
C LYS A 69 19.64 3.26 1.16
N ASN A 70 18.85 2.67 0.27
CA ASN A 70 18.14 3.38 -0.80
C ASN A 70 16.62 3.17 -0.75
N GLY A 71 16.09 2.44 0.25
CA GLY A 71 14.66 2.25 0.43
C GLY A 71 13.92 3.55 0.71
N LYS A 72 12.66 3.61 0.28
CA LYS A 72 11.78 4.78 0.43
C LYS A 72 11.17 4.89 1.84
N HIS A 73 11.95 4.65 2.89
CA HIS A 73 11.46 4.50 4.28
C HIS A 73 10.60 5.66 4.77
N GLN A 74 11.02 6.91 4.47
CA GLN A 74 10.30 8.10 4.89
C GLN A 74 8.91 8.20 4.24
N HIS A 75 8.84 7.90 2.94
CA HIS A 75 7.57 7.83 2.21
C HIS A 75 6.69 6.70 2.74
N THR A 76 7.25 5.51 2.94
CA THR A 76 6.54 4.35 3.49
C THR A 76 5.86 4.67 4.83
N VAL A 77 6.59 5.31 5.76
CA VAL A 77 6.04 5.68 7.07
C VAL A 77 5.02 6.82 6.95
N ALA A 78 5.30 7.85 6.14
CA ALA A 78 4.34 8.96 5.92
C ALA A 78 3.02 8.46 5.29
N LEU A 79 3.11 7.55 4.32
CA LEU A 79 1.95 6.91 3.69
C LEU A 79 1.14 6.10 4.71
N TYR A 80 1.82 5.34 5.57
CA TYR A 80 1.17 4.59 6.64
C TYR A 80 0.37 5.51 7.57
N LEU A 81 1.02 6.54 8.13
CA LEU A 81 0.37 7.50 9.02
C LEU A 81 -0.76 8.29 8.34
N MET A 82 -0.61 8.60 7.04
CA MET A 82 -1.68 9.24 6.26
C MET A 82 -2.92 8.37 6.16
N GLY A 83 -2.77 7.05 5.96
CA GLY A 83 -3.90 6.14 5.97
C GLY A 83 -4.57 6.05 7.34
N LEU A 84 -3.79 6.04 8.43
CA LEU A 84 -4.36 6.09 9.78
C LEU A 84 -5.19 7.36 10.03
N VAL A 85 -4.69 8.52 9.61
CA VAL A 85 -5.45 9.80 9.67
C VAL A 85 -6.76 9.74 8.87
N LEU A 86 -6.79 8.94 7.81
CA LEU A 86 -7.93 8.82 6.90
C LEU A 86 -8.74 7.54 7.12
N GLU A 87 -8.50 6.80 8.20
CA GLU A 87 -9.16 5.52 8.48
C GLU A 87 -10.69 5.63 8.35
N SER A 88 -11.27 6.72 8.90
CA SER A 88 -12.72 6.91 8.93
C SER A 88 -13.40 6.95 7.56
N VAL A 89 -12.66 7.17 6.47
CA VAL A 89 -13.22 7.20 5.11
C VAL A 89 -13.02 5.89 4.34
N PHE A 90 -12.13 5.01 4.80
CA PHE A 90 -11.78 3.77 4.08
C PHE A 90 -12.18 2.51 4.84
N ASN A 91 -12.17 2.54 6.17
CA ASN A 91 -12.25 1.35 7.01
C ASN A 91 -13.52 0.53 6.73
N GLU A 92 -14.68 1.18 6.66
CA GLU A 92 -15.95 0.49 6.40
C GLU A 92 -15.94 -0.28 5.07
N SER A 93 -15.51 0.37 3.98
CA SER A 93 -15.47 -0.28 2.67
C SER A 93 -14.41 -1.39 2.61
N LEU A 94 -13.24 -1.16 3.22
CA LEU A 94 -12.19 -2.17 3.29
C LEU A 94 -12.64 -3.40 4.08
N HIS A 95 -13.26 -3.17 5.24
CA HIS A 95 -13.83 -4.24 6.04
C HIS A 95 -14.88 -5.03 5.26
N GLN A 96 -15.88 -4.36 4.66
CA GLN A 96 -16.91 -5.01 3.85
C GLN A 96 -16.30 -5.86 2.71
N ASN A 97 -15.34 -5.30 1.98
CA ASN A 97 -14.68 -6.02 0.88
C ASN A 97 -13.91 -7.25 1.37
N LEU A 98 -13.19 -7.13 2.48
CA LEU A 98 -12.46 -8.26 3.05
C LEU A 98 -13.38 -9.33 3.63
N SER A 99 -14.48 -8.95 4.31
CA SER A 99 -15.48 -9.90 4.84
C SER A 99 -16.15 -10.74 3.75
N GLU A 100 -16.30 -10.19 2.55
CA GLU A 100 -16.79 -10.94 1.39
C GLU A 100 -15.77 -11.98 0.89
N LEU A 101 -14.47 -11.69 1.04
CA LEU A 101 -13.37 -12.49 0.48
C LEU A 101 -12.80 -13.52 1.45
N ILE A 102 -12.71 -13.19 2.74
CA ILE A 102 -11.92 -13.94 3.73
C ILE A 102 -12.83 -14.40 4.86
N ASP A 103 -12.81 -15.71 5.13
CA ASP A 103 -13.59 -16.29 6.20
C ASP A 103 -13.11 -15.83 7.59
N ALA A 104 -14.06 -15.84 8.54
CA ALA A 104 -13.83 -15.52 9.94
C ALA A 104 -13.32 -14.10 10.24
N ILE A 105 -13.26 -13.20 9.26
CA ILE A 105 -13.03 -11.77 9.51
C ILE A 105 -14.02 -11.19 10.52
N ASP A 106 -15.25 -11.72 10.55
CA ASP A 106 -16.42 -11.10 11.20
C ASP A 106 -17.11 -11.91 12.32
N LYS A 107 -16.53 -12.99 12.87
CA LYS A 107 -17.36 -14.00 13.60
C LYS A 107 -18.16 -13.50 14.83
N ASN A 108 -19.43 -13.13 14.59
CA ASN A 108 -20.68 -13.82 14.99
C ASN A 108 -21.88 -13.26 14.20
N SER A 109 -22.26 -13.89 13.08
CA SER A 109 -23.52 -13.60 12.37
C SER A 109 -24.77 -14.23 13.02
N GLY A 110 -24.71 -14.49 14.33
CA GLY A 110 -25.85 -14.95 15.13
C GLY A 110 -25.67 -14.52 16.59
N VAL A 111 -26.67 -13.81 17.11
CA VAL A 111 -26.78 -13.22 18.47
C VAL A 111 -26.23 -11.79 18.59
N HIS A 112 -27.09 -10.82 18.27
CA HIS A 112 -27.01 -9.45 18.77
C HIS A 112 -27.38 -9.43 20.26
N THR A 113 -26.49 -8.92 21.11
CA THR A 113 -26.87 -8.16 22.31
C THR A 113 -25.87 -7.02 22.52
N GLN A 114 -26.41 -5.88 22.95
CA GLN A 114 -25.73 -4.60 23.10
C GLN A 114 -24.63 -4.61 24.17
N GLU A 115 -23.65 -3.71 23.98
CA GLU A 115 -22.63 -3.27 24.93
C GLU A 115 -21.61 -4.32 25.38
N MET A 116 -20.46 -4.48 24.69
CA MET A 116 -19.31 -5.21 25.23
C MET A 116 -17.93 -4.65 24.80
N PRO A 117 -16.88 -4.75 25.64
CA PRO A 117 -15.56 -4.11 25.45
C PRO A 117 -14.59 -4.90 24.54
N TRP A 118 -13.61 -4.21 23.96
CA TRP A 118 -12.61 -4.64 22.96
C TRP A 118 -11.69 -5.82 23.31
N ASN A 119 -11.80 -6.39 24.51
CA ASN A 119 -10.88 -7.44 24.98
C ASN A 119 -11.58 -8.81 25.08
N ASN A 120 -12.24 -9.21 23.99
CA ASN A 120 -12.94 -10.48 23.94
C ASN A 120 -12.77 -11.12 22.55
N ASP A 121 -12.43 -12.41 22.51
CA ASP A 121 -12.29 -13.26 21.31
C ASP A 121 -13.61 -13.45 20.51
N LEU A 122 -14.56 -12.52 20.67
CA LEU A 122 -15.88 -12.45 20.04
C LEU A 122 -15.98 -11.32 18.98
N ALA A 123 -14.99 -10.43 18.89
CA ALA A 123 -14.85 -9.52 17.77
C ALA A 123 -14.05 -10.22 16.66
N GLY A 124 -14.42 -10.01 15.41
CA GLY A 124 -13.63 -10.40 14.24
C GLY A 124 -12.14 -10.05 14.39
N TRP A 125 -11.26 -10.73 13.65
CA TRP A 125 -9.81 -10.50 13.79
C TRP A 125 -9.28 -9.36 12.91
N TYR A 126 -10.14 -8.73 12.10
CA TYR A 126 -9.74 -7.64 11.23
C TYR A 126 -9.22 -6.43 12.02
N ASP A 127 -8.04 -5.94 11.59
CA ASP A 127 -7.46 -4.68 12.05
C ASP A 127 -7.02 -3.88 10.82
N TYR A 128 -7.70 -2.75 10.57
CA TYR A 128 -7.39 -1.81 9.49
C TYR A 128 -5.90 -1.42 9.49
N ARG A 129 -5.34 -1.17 10.67
CA ARG A 129 -3.97 -0.72 10.85
C ARG A 129 -2.98 -1.80 10.42
N TYR A 130 -3.32 -3.07 10.63
CA TYR A 130 -2.49 -4.21 10.23
C TYR A 130 -2.54 -4.47 8.71
N THR A 131 -3.74 -4.46 8.12
CA THR A 131 -3.90 -4.55 6.66
C THR A 131 -3.13 -3.42 5.96
N TRP A 132 -3.30 -2.19 6.44
CA TRP A 132 -2.63 -1.04 5.84
C TRP A 132 -1.13 -1.01 6.08
N PHE A 133 -0.69 -1.48 7.25
CA PHE A 133 0.72 -1.64 7.57
C PHE A 133 1.43 -2.55 6.57
N LEU A 134 0.95 -3.79 6.40
CA LEU A 134 1.57 -4.75 5.48
C LEU A 134 1.60 -4.20 4.06
N THR A 135 0.53 -3.51 3.65
CA THR A 135 0.43 -2.88 2.33
C THR A 135 1.52 -1.80 2.16
N CYS A 136 1.56 -0.80 3.05
CA CYS A 136 2.51 0.31 2.96
C CYS A 136 3.96 -0.15 3.01
N LEU A 137 4.27 -1.04 3.94
CA LEU A 137 5.65 -1.35 4.25
C LEU A 137 6.28 -2.32 3.25
N TYR A 138 5.48 -3.02 2.45
CA TYR A 138 6.01 -3.85 1.38
C TYR A 138 5.98 -3.22 0.00
N HIS A 139 4.98 -2.39 -0.33
CA HIS A 139 4.70 -2.05 -1.72
C HIS A 139 5.89 -1.46 -2.50
N ASP A 140 6.77 -0.74 -1.79
CA ASP A 140 7.93 -0.05 -2.34
C ASP A 140 9.28 -0.72 -1.98
N THR A 141 9.28 -1.90 -1.34
CA THR A 141 10.52 -2.58 -0.87
C THR A 141 11.52 -2.84 -1.98
N ALA A 142 11.04 -3.28 -3.14
CA ALA A 142 11.89 -3.54 -4.31
C ALA A 142 12.22 -2.28 -5.13
N SER A 143 11.80 -1.07 -4.71
CA SER A 143 12.12 0.15 -5.45
C SER A 143 13.63 0.43 -5.51
N CYS A 144 14.37 -0.01 -4.50
CA CYS A 144 15.82 0.14 -4.40
C CYS A 144 16.62 -0.63 -5.47
N ILE A 145 15.99 -1.61 -6.15
CA ILE A 145 16.63 -2.41 -7.19
C ILE A 145 16.21 -2.03 -8.62
N GLU A 146 15.30 -1.08 -8.80
CA GLU A 146 14.83 -0.64 -10.14
C GLU A 146 15.94 -0.06 -11.00
N SER A 147 16.87 0.66 -10.38
CA SER A 147 18.00 1.32 -11.06
C SER A 147 19.29 0.49 -11.02
N SER A 148 19.22 -0.77 -10.58
CA SER A 148 20.41 -1.63 -10.56
C SER A 148 20.91 -1.87 -11.99
N GLU A 149 22.23 -1.81 -12.20
CA GLU A 149 22.85 -2.05 -13.51
C GLU A 149 22.42 -3.39 -14.13
N GLU A 150 22.05 -4.36 -13.27
CA GLU A 150 21.52 -5.66 -13.68
C GLU A 150 20.19 -5.61 -14.46
N CYS A 151 19.38 -4.55 -14.30
CA CYS A 151 18.11 -4.36 -15.01
C CYS A 151 18.30 -3.91 -16.46
N TYR A 152 19.43 -3.28 -16.78
CA TYR A 152 19.74 -2.78 -18.12
C TYR A 152 20.32 -3.85 -19.07
N CYS A 153 20.55 -5.06 -18.56
CA CYS A 153 20.99 -6.16 -19.41
C CYS A 153 19.78 -6.70 -20.20
N LEU A 154 19.74 -6.45 -21.53
CA LEU A 154 18.75 -6.92 -22.53
C LEU A 154 18.69 -8.46 -22.70
N ILE A 155 18.77 -9.21 -21.61
CA ILE A 155 18.68 -10.67 -21.62
C ILE A 155 17.20 -11.03 -21.58
N GLU A 156 16.70 -11.65 -22.65
CA GLU A 156 15.29 -12.06 -22.78
C GLU A 156 14.76 -12.84 -21.57
N GLN A 157 15.61 -13.67 -20.95
CA GLN A 157 15.25 -14.40 -19.73
C GLN A 157 14.90 -13.48 -18.56
N LYS A 158 15.60 -12.34 -18.40
CA LYS A 158 15.33 -11.36 -17.35
C LYS A 158 14.01 -10.62 -17.56
N LYS A 159 13.45 -10.60 -18.78
CA LYS A 159 12.14 -9.98 -19.03
C LYS A 159 10.97 -10.81 -18.47
N GLN A 160 11.23 -12.07 -18.12
CA GLN A 160 10.22 -12.95 -17.54
C GLN A 160 10.23 -12.82 -16.01
N ILE A 161 9.06 -12.59 -15.40
CA ILE A 161 8.96 -12.54 -13.93
C ILE A 161 9.49 -13.84 -13.28
N GLY A 162 9.34 -14.98 -13.95
CA GLY A 162 9.85 -16.27 -13.49
C GLY A 162 11.35 -16.30 -13.21
N PHE A 163 12.16 -15.47 -13.91
CA PHE A 163 13.58 -15.31 -13.59
C PHE A 163 13.79 -14.75 -12.18
N PHE A 164 13.04 -13.69 -11.83
CA PHE A 164 13.09 -13.09 -10.50
C PHE A 164 12.52 -14.01 -9.43
N LEU A 165 11.42 -14.72 -9.72
CA LEU A 165 10.86 -15.71 -8.79
C LEU A 165 11.89 -16.80 -8.48
N GLY A 166 12.56 -17.34 -9.50
CA GLY A 166 13.61 -18.35 -9.35
C GLY A 166 14.83 -17.83 -8.57
N ARG A 167 15.35 -16.65 -8.94
CA ARG A 167 16.49 -16.02 -8.26
C ARG A 167 16.24 -15.79 -6.78
N ASN A 168 15.02 -15.39 -6.42
CA ASN A 168 14.64 -15.10 -5.04
C ASN A 168 14.09 -16.33 -4.28
N ASN A 169 14.16 -17.53 -4.88
CA ASN A 169 13.64 -18.77 -4.33
C ASN A 169 12.17 -18.64 -3.86
N ILE A 170 11.35 -17.95 -4.67
CA ILE A 170 9.92 -17.79 -4.41
C ILE A 170 9.21 -19.12 -4.70
N GLN A 171 8.49 -19.63 -3.71
CA GLN A 171 7.78 -20.91 -3.72
C GLN A 171 6.27 -20.71 -3.66
N TYR A 172 5.82 -19.70 -2.92
CA TYR A 172 4.41 -19.37 -2.77
C TYR A 172 4.08 -18.09 -3.53
N THR A 173 3.00 -18.11 -4.31
CA THR A 173 2.51 -16.94 -5.04
C THR A 173 1.01 -16.76 -4.79
N PRO A 174 0.47 -15.54 -4.86
CA PRO A 174 -0.98 -15.36 -4.73
C PRO A 174 -1.78 -16.12 -5.81
N TYR A 175 -1.13 -16.52 -6.90
CA TYR A 175 -1.74 -17.25 -8.02
C TYR A 175 -1.66 -18.79 -7.89
N ASN A 176 -0.70 -19.32 -7.12
CA ASN A 176 -0.63 -20.76 -6.83
C ASN A 176 -1.28 -21.14 -5.48
N TYR A 177 -1.61 -20.13 -4.68
CA TYR A 177 -2.35 -20.27 -3.44
C TYR A 177 -3.84 -20.57 -3.70
N LYS A 178 -4.42 -21.43 -2.86
CA LYS A 178 -5.85 -21.76 -2.90
C LYS A 178 -6.53 -21.11 -1.70
N PRO A 179 -7.47 -20.18 -1.92
CA PRO A 179 -8.19 -19.54 -0.84
C PRO A 179 -8.93 -20.55 0.04
N ILE A 180 -9.06 -20.24 1.32
CA ILE A 180 -9.80 -21.09 2.27
C ILE A 180 -11.28 -21.11 1.90
N LYS A 181 -11.85 -19.93 1.63
CA LYS A 181 -13.23 -19.77 1.20
C LYS A 181 -13.39 -20.31 -0.23
N PRO A 182 -14.24 -21.33 -0.46
CA PRO A 182 -14.42 -21.90 -1.79
C PRO A 182 -14.97 -20.88 -2.79
N LEU A 183 -14.52 -20.99 -4.05
CA LEU A 183 -15.02 -20.18 -5.19
C LEU A 183 -14.74 -18.67 -5.09
N VAL A 184 -13.91 -18.22 -4.14
CA VAL A 184 -13.41 -16.84 -4.10
C VAL A 184 -12.14 -16.70 -4.93
N CYS A 185 -11.99 -15.54 -5.57
CA CYS A 185 -10.76 -15.11 -6.23
C CYS A 185 -10.17 -13.95 -5.44
N LEU A 186 -9.00 -14.16 -4.83
CA LEU A 186 -8.30 -13.11 -4.06
C LEU A 186 -7.50 -12.17 -4.96
N THR A 187 -7.31 -12.55 -6.24
CA THR A 187 -6.56 -11.79 -7.22
C THR A 187 -7.47 -11.09 -8.21
N ARG A 188 -7.21 -9.81 -8.50
CA ARG A 188 -8.05 -9.02 -9.42
C ARG A 188 -7.87 -9.40 -10.89
N PHE A 189 -6.64 -9.68 -11.30
CA PHE A 189 -6.28 -10.02 -12.68
C PHE A 189 -5.64 -11.40 -12.77
N SER A 190 -5.65 -12.01 -13.95
CA SER A 190 -4.99 -13.31 -14.16
C SER A 190 -3.47 -13.18 -14.06
N GLU A 191 -2.81 -14.27 -13.64
CA GLU A 191 -1.35 -14.33 -13.59
C GLU A 191 -0.72 -14.07 -14.97
N ASP A 192 -1.33 -14.56 -16.04
CA ASP A 192 -0.87 -14.32 -17.41
C ASP A 192 -0.87 -12.82 -17.76
N LEU A 193 -1.87 -12.06 -17.31
CA LEU A 193 -1.89 -10.62 -17.50
C LEU A 193 -0.74 -9.94 -16.75
N ILE A 194 -0.47 -10.37 -15.51
CA ILE A 194 0.65 -9.84 -14.72
C ILE A 194 1.99 -10.16 -15.38
N LYS A 195 2.18 -11.40 -15.84
CA LYS A 195 3.39 -11.85 -16.56
C LYS A 195 3.61 -11.04 -17.83
N ASN A 196 2.56 -10.84 -18.62
CA ASN A 196 2.61 -10.02 -19.82
C ASN A 196 2.92 -8.56 -19.52
N TYR A 197 2.33 -7.99 -18.45
CA TYR A 197 2.58 -6.60 -18.07
C TYR A 197 4.02 -6.41 -17.59
N PHE A 198 4.52 -7.33 -16.77
CA PHE A 198 5.90 -7.33 -16.32
C PHE A 198 6.87 -7.39 -17.51
N TYR A 199 6.63 -8.31 -18.45
CA TYR A 199 7.42 -8.41 -19.67
C TYR A 199 7.39 -7.10 -20.48
N TYR A 200 6.22 -6.49 -20.65
CA TYR A 200 6.06 -5.20 -21.30
C TYR A 200 6.89 -4.08 -20.65
N ARG A 201 6.90 -4.01 -19.32
CA ARG A 201 7.69 -3.03 -18.56
C ARG A 201 9.18 -3.26 -18.76
N MET A 202 9.63 -4.51 -18.64
CA MET A 202 11.02 -4.91 -18.84
C MET A 202 11.50 -4.65 -20.28
N ASP A 203 10.67 -4.96 -21.28
CA ASP A 203 10.98 -4.66 -22.68
C ASP A 203 11.10 -3.15 -22.95
N SER A 204 10.36 -2.35 -22.17
CA SER A 204 10.45 -0.89 -22.17
C SER A 204 11.61 -0.34 -21.31
N GLY A 205 12.45 -1.21 -20.73
CA GLY A 205 13.62 -0.83 -19.93
C GLY A 205 13.33 -0.53 -18.46
N TYR A 206 12.19 -0.97 -17.93
CA TYR A 206 11.79 -0.71 -16.54
C TYR A 206 11.51 -2.02 -15.78
N LEU A 207 12.22 -2.23 -14.67
CA LEU A 207 11.82 -3.22 -13.68
C LEU A 207 10.62 -2.70 -12.90
N ASP A 208 9.54 -3.47 -12.84
CA ASP A 208 8.38 -3.11 -12.05
C ASP A 208 8.54 -3.57 -10.60
N HIS A 209 8.95 -2.65 -9.72
CA HIS A 209 9.24 -2.99 -8.33
C HIS A 209 8.05 -3.56 -7.59
N GLY A 210 6.84 -3.02 -7.77
CA GLY A 210 5.73 -3.46 -6.94
C GLY A 210 5.16 -4.81 -7.38
N ILE A 211 5.29 -5.19 -8.66
CA ILE A 211 5.06 -6.59 -9.04
C ILE A 211 6.04 -7.50 -8.30
N VAL A 212 7.35 -7.21 -8.31
CA VAL A 212 8.34 -8.00 -7.57
C VAL A 212 8.05 -8.02 -6.07
N ALA A 213 7.72 -6.87 -5.48
CA ALA A 213 7.44 -6.72 -4.07
C ALA A 213 6.22 -7.52 -3.63
N GLY A 214 5.14 -7.55 -4.41
CA GLY A 214 3.93 -8.31 -4.06
C GLY A 214 4.17 -9.82 -4.05
N TYR A 215 4.87 -10.37 -5.05
CA TYR A 215 5.27 -11.78 -5.04
C TYR A 215 6.22 -12.10 -3.86
N LEU A 216 7.22 -11.24 -3.62
CA LEU A 216 8.18 -11.43 -2.54
C LEU A 216 7.50 -11.38 -1.16
N MET A 217 6.60 -10.41 -0.96
CA MET A 217 5.83 -10.26 0.28
C MET A 217 5.04 -11.53 0.60
N PHE A 218 4.27 -12.01 -0.37
CA PHE A 218 3.43 -13.19 -0.15
C PHE A 218 4.28 -14.40 0.23
N ASP A 219 5.34 -14.68 -0.53
CA ASP A 219 6.23 -15.81 -0.26
C ASP A 219 6.88 -15.72 1.14
N LYS A 220 7.38 -14.55 1.50
CA LYS A 220 8.06 -14.31 2.77
C LYS A 220 7.11 -14.45 3.96
N LEU A 221 5.90 -13.90 3.87
CA LEU A 221 4.90 -14.00 4.93
C LEU A 221 4.36 -15.43 5.08
N VAL A 222 4.16 -16.17 3.98
CA VAL A 222 3.76 -17.60 4.04
C VAL A 222 4.87 -18.44 4.67
N LYS A 223 6.14 -18.21 4.29
CA LYS A 223 7.28 -18.91 4.90
C LYS A 223 7.41 -18.62 6.38
N ASN A 224 7.33 -17.35 6.79
CA ASN A 224 7.31 -16.97 8.20
C ASN A 224 6.13 -17.62 8.94
N PHE A 225 4.92 -17.57 8.39
CA PHE A 225 3.75 -18.24 8.99
C PHE A 225 3.99 -19.74 9.19
N ASN A 226 4.42 -20.45 8.15
CA ASN A 226 4.67 -21.89 8.20
C ASN A 226 5.80 -22.23 9.16
N GLU A 227 6.84 -21.41 9.23
CA GLU A 227 7.96 -21.58 10.15
C GLU A 227 7.49 -21.45 11.60
N LYS A 228 6.71 -20.43 11.94
CA LYS A 228 6.21 -20.21 13.31
C LYS A 228 5.20 -21.29 13.72
N VAL A 229 4.27 -21.65 12.85
CA VAL A 229 3.23 -22.64 13.16
C VAL A 229 3.80 -24.07 13.22
N HIS A 230 4.64 -24.49 12.26
CA HIS A 230 5.17 -25.85 12.26
C HIS A 230 6.30 -26.09 13.26
N LYS A 231 7.16 -25.10 13.56
CA LYS A 231 8.24 -25.28 14.56
C LYS A 231 7.69 -25.61 15.95
N ASN A 232 6.45 -25.22 16.23
CA ASN A 232 5.79 -25.52 17.49
C ASN A 232 5.20 -26.94 17.53
N GLY A 233 5.36 -27.75 16.47
CA GLY A 233 4.94 -29.15 16.43
C GLY A 233 3.42 -29.35 16.38
N GLU A 234 2.66 -28.27 16.27
CA GLU A 234 1.20 -28.29 16.11
C GLU A 234 0.87 -28.40 14.62
N GLY A 235 -0.04 -29.31 14.26
CA GLY A 235 -0.63 -29.30 12.92
C GLY A 235 -1.42 -27.99 12.71
N TYR A 236 -1.76 -27.68 11.46
CA TYR A 236 -2.57 -26.49 11.18
C TYR A 236 -3.92 -26.53 11.93
N THR A 237 -4.08 -25.64 12.90
CA THR A 237 -5.37 -25.30 13.50
C THR A 237 -5.86 -23.98 12.91
N ASP A 238 -7.17 -23.71 12.99
CA ASP A 238 -7.75 -22.44 12.50
C ASP A 238 -7.08 -21.22 13.14
N VAL A 239 -6.66 -21.37 14.41
CA VAL A 239 -5.95 -20.38 15.23
C VAL A 239 -4.87 -21.08 16.05
N THR A 240 -3.66 -20.54 16.04
CA THR A 240 -2.54 -20.93 16.91
C THR A 240 -2.05 -19.69 17.67
N LEU A 241 -1.92 -19.77 19.00
CA LEU A 241 -1.40 -18.69 19.83
C LEU A 241 0.10 -18.93 20.09
N ILE A 242 0.95 -18.03 19.61
CA ILE A 242 2.42 -18.14 19.73
C ILE A 242 2.93 -16.80 20.24
N ASN A 243 3.65 -16.80 21.36
CA ASN A 243 4.22 -15.58 21.97
C ASN A 243 3.19 -14.43 22.17
N GLY A 244 1.94 -14.76 22.47
CA GLY A 244 0.86 -13.77 22.63
C GLY A 244 0.27 -13.28 21.31
N LEU A 245 0.75 -13.76 20.16
CA LEU A 245 0.25 -13.43 18.84
C LEU A 245 -0.61 -14.56 18.27
N ASN A 246 -1.71 -14.14 17.65
CA ASN A 246 -2.65 -15.04 17.02
C ASN A 246 -2.25 -15.31 15.57
N TYR A 247 -1.93 -16.56 15.23
CA TYR A 247 -1.69 -17.02 13.85
C TYR A 247 -2.95 -17.72 13.35
N ARG A 248 -3.59 -17.13 12.35
CA ARG A 248 -4.84 -17.66 11.77
C ARG A 248 -4.61 -18.17 10.38
N LEU A 249 -5.22 -19.29 9.99
CA LEU A 249 -5.14 -19.74 8.60
C LEU A 249 -5.65 -18.65 7.62
N ALA A 250 -6.68 -17.91 8.03
CA ALA A 250 -7.21 -16.77 7.28
C ALA A 250 -6.19 -15.63 7.02
N HIS A 251 -5.07 -15.59 7.74
CA HIS A 251 -3.98 -14.67 7.42
C HIS A 251 -3.35 -14.99 6.06
N LEU A 252 -3.36 -16.25 5.60
CA LEU A 252 -2.83 -16.62 4.28
C LEU A 252 -3.70 -16.01 3.15
N ASP A 253 -5.03 -16.07 3.27
CA ASP A 253 -5.96 -15.36 2.37
C ASP A 253 -5.69 -13.84 2.41
N HIS A 254 -5.47 -13.29 3.60
CA HIS A 254 -5.20 -11.86 3.79
C HIS A 254 -3.89 -11.43 3.13
N PHE A 255 -2.82 -12.22 3.28
CA PHE A 255 -1.53 -11.96 2.62
C PHE A 255 -1.67 -12.01 1.10
N ALA A 256 -2.45 -12.96 0.56
CA ALA A 256 -2.69 -13.05 -0.88
C ALA A 256 -3.44 -11.82 -1.40
N HIS A 257 -4.46 -11.35 -0.67
CA HIS A 257 -5.21 -10.15 -1.04
C HIS A 257 -4.34 -8.87 -1.00
N ILE A 258 -3.52 -8.70 0.04
CA ILE A 258 -2.57 -7.57 0.13
C ILE A 258 -1.54 -7.64 -1.01
N ALA A 259 -1.03 -8.84 -1.31
CA ALA A 259 -0.08 -9.03 -2.40
C ALA A 259 -0.69 -8.66 -3.75
N ASP A 260 -1.94 -9.03 -4.00
CA ASP A 260 -2.68 -8.64 -5.20
C ASP A 260 -2.88 -7.12 -5.27
N ALA A 261 -3.25 -6.46 -4.16
CA ALA A 261 -3.38 -5.01 -4.13
C ALA A 261 -2.06 -4.31 -4.47
N ILE A 262 -0.92 -4.82 -3.97
CA ILE A 262 0.42 -4.32 -4.30
C ILE A 262 0.76 -4.60 -5.77
N ILE A 263 0.53 -5.80 -6.30
CA ILE A 263 0.79 -6.10 -7.71
C ILE A 263 -0.04 -5.16 -8.60
N CYS A 264 -1.34 -5.08 -8.33
CA CYS A 264 -2.28 -4.33 -9.14
C CYS A 264 -2.10 -2.81 -9.03
N HIS A 265 -1.51 -2.26 -7.96
CA HIS A 265 -1.20 -0.82 -7.90
C HIS A 265 -0.16 -0.40 -8.95
N ASN A 266 0.63 -1.33 -9.49
CA ASN A 266 1.61 -1.06 -10.55
C ASN A 266 1.08 -1.34 -11.96
N LEU A 267 -0.15 -1.86 -12.08
CA LEU A 267 -0.74 -2.07 -13.39
C LEU A 267 -1.39 -0.79 -13.90
N TRP A 268 -0.73 -0.15 -14.87
CA TRP A 268 -1.24 1.10 -15.43
C TRP A 268 -2.33 0.83 -16.48
N MET A 269 -3.45 1.52 -16.34
CA MET A 269 -4.55 1.45 -17.29
C MET A 269 -4.29 2.33 -18.51
N SER A 270 -4.66 1.85 -19.69
CA SER A 270 -4.56 2.60 -20.95
C SER A 270 -5.87 3.27 -21.31
N TYR A 271 -5.79 4.52 -21.76
CA TYR A 271 -6.93 5.36 -22.12
C TYR A 271 -6.73 6.16 -23.42
N ASP A 272 -5.60 6.00 -24.10
CA ASP A 272 -5.30 6.64 -25.38
C ASP A 272 -4.94 5.60 -26.46
N ASP A 273 -5.15 5.96 -27.72
CA ASP A 273 -5.02 5.03 -28.85
C ASP A 273 -3.59 4.52 -29.06
N VAL A 274 -2.58 5.32 -28.70
CA VAL A 274 -1.18 4.94 -28.86
C VAL A 274 -0.83 3.82 -27.89
N ASN A 275 -1.13 4.02 -26.59
CA ASN A 275 -0.92 2.99 -25.58
C ASN A 275 -1.82 1.77 -25.80
N ASN A 276 -3.06 1.96 -26.27
CA ASN A 276 -3.97 0.86 -26.60
C ASN A 276 -3.41 -0.07 -27.67
N LYS A 277 -2.73 0.46 -28.69
CA LYS A 277 -2.09 -0.37 -29.72
C LYS A 277 -0.99 -1.22 -29.11
N LYS A 278 -0.10 -0.62 -28.33
CA LYS A 278 0.99 -1.34 -27.66
C LYS A 278 0.44 -2.39 -26.69
N TYR A 279 -0.59 -2.06 -25.91
CA TYR A 279 -1.21 -3.01 -24.98
C TYR A 279 -1.79 -4.24 -25.69
N LYS A 280 -2.40 -4.07 -26.88
CA LYS A 280 -2.87 -5.21 -27.68
C LYS A 280 -1.73 -6.13 -28.13
N GLU A 281 -0.61 -5.56 -28.56
CA GLU A 281 0.58 -6.32 -28.99
C GLU A 281 1.16 -7.19 -27.85
N TYR A 282 1.05 -6.71 -26.61
CA TYR A 282 1.52 -7.42 -25.41
C TYR A 282 0.43 -8.26 -24.70
N GLY A 283 -0.77 -8.40 -25.27
CA GLY A 283 -1.85 -9.16 -24.62
C GLY A 283 -2.45 -8.49 -23.36
N LEU A 284 -2.31 -7.17 -23.23
CA LEU A 284 -2.76 -6.36 -22.09
C LEU A 284 -4.17 -5.77 -22.27
N MET A 285 -4.99 -6.41 -23.10
CA MET A 285 -6.34 -5.92 -23.43
C MET A 285 -7.23 -5.62 -22.22
N PRO A 286 -7.21 -6.40 -21.11
CA PRO A 286 -8.00 -6.08 -19.92
C PRO A 286 -7.68 -4.72 -19.28
N LEU A 287 -6.48 -4.18 -19.52
CA LEU A 287 -6.04 -2.88 -18.97
C LEU A 287 -6.45 -1.68 -19.84
N ILE A 288 -7.13 -1.91 -20.97
CA ILE A 288 -7.67 -0.85 -21.81
C ILE A 288 -9.04 -0.43 -21.26
N VAL A 289 -9.13 0.77 -20.69
CA VAL A 289 -10.32 1.27 -19.98
C VAL A 289 -11.53 1.39 -20.91
N THR A 290 -11.31 1.82 -22.16
CA THR A 290 -12.40 1.97 -23.14
C THR A 290 -13.05 0.64 -23.50
N ASN A 291 -12.31 -0.46 -23.39
CA ASN A 291 -12.80 -1.80 -23.67
C ASN A 291 -13.37 -2.47 -22.41
N ASN A 292 -12.87 -2.07 -21.22
CA ASN A 292 -13.21 -2.68 -19.95
C ASN A 292 -13.50 -1.58 -18.91
N PRO A 293 -14.61 -0.83 -19.05
CA PRO A 293 -14.93 0.27 -18.13
C PRO A 293 -15.15 -0.21 -16.69
N ASP A 294 -15.58 -1.46 -16.51
CA ASP A 294 -15.73 -2.09 -15.18
C ASP A 294 -14.40 -2.34 -14.46
N ASN A 295 -13.28 -2.28 -15.19
CA ASN A 295 -11.93 -2.33 -14.61
C ASN A 295 -11.46 -0.97 -14.08
N ARG A 296 -12.32 0.06 -14.04
CA ARG A 296 -12.01 1.26 -13.26
C ARG A 296 -12.00 0.94 -11.77
N LEU A 297 -10.99 1.47 -11.09
CA LEU A 297 -10.78 1.20 -9.67
C LEU A 297 -11.83 1.93 -8.83
N SER A 298 -12.59 1.21 -8.01
CA SER A 298 -13.59 1.82 -7.12
C SER A 298 -13.40 1.37 -5.68
N LEU A 299 -13.76 2.26 -4.75
CA LEU A 299 -13.65 1.98 -3.32
C LEU A 299 -14.49 0.76 -2.90
N PRO A 300 -15.74 0.55 -3.36
CA PRO A 300 -16.53 -0.61 -2.93
C PRO A 300 -16.03 -1.96 -3.49
N LYS A 301 -15.39 -1.98 -4.66
CA LYS A 301 -14.98 -3.25 -5.31
C LYS A 301 -13.54 -3.64 -5.03
N ASN A 302 -12.66 -2.66 -4.83
CA ASN A 302 -11.21 -2.84 -4.79
C ASN A 302 -10.61 -1.99 -3.68
N SER A 303 -11.18 -2.04 -2.47
CA SER A 303 -10.97 -1.04 -1.43
C SER A 303 -9.50 -0.81 -1.09
N LEU A 304 -8.72 -1.89 -0.92
CA LEU A 304 -7.31 -1.79 -0.56
C LEU A 304 -6.46 -1.21 -1.70
N GLN A 305 -6.64 -1.70 -2.93
CA GLN A 305 -5.95 -1.16 -4.10
C GLN A 305 -6.35 0.30 -4.35
N PHE A 306 -7.63 0.63 -4.23
CA PHE A 306 -8.16 2.00 -4.36
C PHE A 306 -7.46 2.93 -3.38
N MET A 307 -7.38 2.51 -2.11
CA MET A 307 -6.74 3.28 -1.06
C MET A 307 -5.24 3.44 -1.35
N LEU A 308 -4.52 2.36 -1.70
CA LEU A 308 -3.10 2.43 -2.03
C LEU A 308 -2.83 3.38 -3.20
N CYS A 309 -3.54 3.23 -4.31
CA CYS A 309 -3.42 4.08 -5.49
C CYS A 309 -3.68 5.56 -5.19
N LEU A 310 -4.76 5.88 -4.46
CA LEU A 310 -5.11 7.25 -4.12
C LEU A 310 -4.09 7.86 -3.16
N LEU A 311 -3.78 7.16 -2.06
CA LEU A 311 -2.91 7.67 -1.01
C LEU A 311 -1.47 7.82 -1.51
N ASP A 312 -0.93 6.86 -2.26
CA ASP A 312 0.41 6.96 -2.84
C ASP A 312 0.54 8.14 -3.84
N THR A 313 -0.53 8.43 -4.58
CA THR A 313 -0.56 9.57 -5.50
C THR A 313 -0.50 10.91 -4.75
N ILE A 314 -1.27 11.05 -3.66
CA ILE A 314 -1.40 12.32 -2.94
C ILE A 314 -0.34 12.54 -1.86
N GLU A 315 0.44 11.51 -1.50
CA GLU A 315 1.40 11.54 -0.38
C GLU A 315 2.43 12.67 -0.56
N PRO A 316 2.43 13.69 0.32
CA PRO A 316 3.18 14.91 0.07
C PRO A 316 4.68 14.79 0.38
N VAL A 317 5.10 13.94 1.33
CA VAL A 317 6.51 13.78 1.71
C VAL A 317 7.33 13.26 0.54
N LYS A 318 6.84 12.23 -0.17
CA LYS A 318 7.41 11.70 -1.43
C LYS A 318 7.57 12.76 -2.51
N ARG A 319 6.69 13.75 -2.53
CA ARG A 319 6.60 14.73 -3.63
C ARG A 319 7.43 15.97 -3.37
N PHE A 320 7.43 16.46 -2.14
CA PHE A 320 7.93 17.79 -1.81
C PHE A 320 9.18 17.79 -0.93
N THR A 321 9.48 16.70 -0.24
CA THR A 321 10.73 16.62 0.53
C THR A 321 11.92 16.70 -0.41
N SER A 322 12.83 17.62 -0.10
CA SER A 322 13.99 17.95 -0.94
C SER A 322 15.03 18.70 -0.11
N GLU A 323 16.12 19.12 -0.75
CA GLU A 323 17.14 19.95 -0.11
C GLU A 323 16.62 21.30 0.40
N VAL A 324 15.51 21.78 -0.15
CA VAL A 324 14.94 23.11 0.15
C VAL A 324 13.69 23.07 1.03
N MET A 325 13.14 21.89 1.29
CA MET A 325 11.96 21.71 2.12
C MET A 325 12.02 20.37 2.85
N SER A 326 12.07 20.43 4.18
CA SER A 326 12.08 19.26 5.05
C SER A 326 10.70 18.58 5.11
N ALA A 327 10.64 17.30 5.52
CA ALA A 327 9.38 16.59 5.70
C ALA A 327 8.45 17.28 6.73
N GLN A 328 9.02 17.84 7.82
CA GLN A 328 8.26 18.65 8.76
C GLN A 328 7.59 19.83 8.06
N GLU A 329 8.35 20.63 7.30
CA GLU A 329 7.80 21.78 6.57
C GLU A 329 6.72 21.36 5.57
N VAL A 330 6.91 20.25 4.85
CA VAL A 330 5.89 19.70 3.95
C VAL A 330 4.60 19.43 4.72
N LEU A 331 4.69 18.65 5.81
CA LEU A 331 3.55 18.23 6.62
C LEU A 331 2.87 19.39 7.35
N GLU A 332 3.58 20.48 7.63
CA GLU A 332 3.02 21.69 8.24
C GLU A 332 2.26 22.58 7.24
N ASN A 333 2.60 22.47 5.96
CA ASN A 333 2.06 23.29 4.86
C ASN A 333 0.98 22.59 4.02
N ILE A 334 0.54 21.39 4.43
CA ILE A 334 -0.54 20.65 3.81
C ILE A 334 -1.51 20.09 4.84
N SER A 335 -2.80 20.03 4.50
CA SER A 335 -3.86 19.42 5.30
C SER A 335 -4.72 18.53 4.42
N ILE A 336 -5.07 17.35 4.94
CA ILE A 336 -6.01 16.43 4.29
C ILE A 336 -7.13 16.11 5.27
N THR A 337 -8.38 16.39 4.91
CA THR A 337 -9.56 16.16 5.76
C THR A 337 -10.59 15.31 5.05
N THR A 338 -11.26 14.43 5.79
CA THR A 338 -12.34 13.60 5.28
C THR A 338 -13.64 14.42 5.10
N THR A 339 -14.47 13.99 4.15
CA THR A 339 -15.84 14.50 3.98
C THR A 339 -16.79 13.31 3.90
N ASN A 340 -17.92 13.37 4.60
CA ASN A 340 -18.86 12.23 4.65
C ASN A 340 -20.03 12.36 3.67
N ASN A 341 -20.35 13.59 3.23
CA ASN A 341 -21.49 13.84 2.33
C ASN A 341 -21.14 14.89 1.24
N PRO A 342 -20.83 14.46 0.00
CA PRO A 342 -20.51 13.08 -0.39
C PRO A 342 -19.17 12.60 0.21
N GLN A 343 -19.00 11.28 0.33
CA GLN A 343 -17.79 10.65 0.87
C GLN A 343 -16.54 11.04 0.06
N GLY A 344 -15.43 11.36 0.72
CA GLY A 344 -14.19 11.73 0.04
C GLY A 344 -13.20 12.47 0.94
N ILE A 345 -12.28 13.19 0.29
CA ILE A 345 -11.23 13.97 0.96
C ILE A 345 -11.08 15.37 0.35
N VAL A 346 -10.61 16.31 1.17
CA VAL A 346 -10.20 17.65 0.75
C VAL A 346 -8.73 17.81 1.10
N ILE A 347 -7.93 18.18 0.11
CA ILE A 347 -6.50 18.47 0.27
C ILE A 347 -6.33 19.98 0.12
N ALA A 348 -5.79 20.63 1.14
CA ALA A 348 -5.49 22.05 1.16
C ALA A 348 -3.99 22.27 1.38
N TRP A 349 -3.44 23.32 0.79
CA TRP A 349 -2.03 23.67 0.87
C TRP A 349 -1.80 25.17 0.96
N THR A 350 -0.66 25.56 1.50
CA THR A 350 -0.25 26.96 1.59
C THR A 350 0.45 27.40 0.30
N GLU A 351 0.65 28.72 0.16
CA GLU A 351 1.46 29.29 -0.92
C GLU A 351 2.88 28.73 -0.95
N LYS A 352 3.47 28.45 0.21
CA LYS A 352 4.83 27.91 0.32
C LYS A 352 4.97 26.54 -0.36
N LEU A 353 3.94 25.69 -0.29
CA LEU A 353 3.92 24.40 -0.99
C LEU A 353 3.64 24.59 -2.48
N ARG A 354 2.78 25.56 -2.83
CA ARG A 354 2.39 25.85 -4.22
C ARG A 354 3.58 26.31 -5.08
N THR A 355 4.54 26.99 -4.49
CA THR A 355 5.74 27.49 -5.20
C THR A 355 6.80 26.41 -5.43
N GLN A 356 6.62 25.19 -4.92
CA GLN A 356 7.56 24.09 -5.17
C GLN A 356 7.47 23.62 -6.62
N GLU A 357 8.62 23.30 -7.23
CA GLU A 357 8.75 22.92 -8.65
C GLU A 357 7.80 21.77 -9.04
N LYS A 358 7.69 20.75 -8.17
CA LYS A 358 6.89 19.54 -8.42
C LYS A 358 5.39 19.73 -8.20
N PHE A 359 4.94 20.91 -7.72
CA PHE A 359 3.56 21.13 -7.31
C PHE A 359 2.55 20.92 -8.44
N TYR A 360 2.76 21.55 -9.59
CA TYR A 360 1.80 21.44 -10.70
C TYR A 360 1.77 20.06 -11.34
N LYS A 361 2.90 19.33 -11.31
CA LYS A 361 2.91 17.92 -11.70
C LYS A 361 2.07 17.08 -10.74
N TRP A 362 2.28 17.23 -9.42
CA TRP A 362 1.50 16.53 -8.41
C TRP A 362 0.00 16.83 -8.50
N LEU A 363 -0.38 18.10 -8.69
CA LEU A 363 -1.77 18.47 -8.89
C LEU A 363 -2.34 17.88 -10.19
N GLY A 364 -1.53 17.83 -11.25
CA GLY A 364 -1.87 17.16 -12.51
C GLY A 364 -2.13 15.66 -12.31
N ASP A 365 -1.23 14.96 -11.61
CA ASP A 365 -1.39 13.53 -11.27
C ASP A 365 -2.73 13.28 -10.55
N ILE A 366 -3.12 14.16 -9.62
CA ILE A 366 -4.42 14.11 -8.92
C ILE A 366 -5.59 14.32 -9.89
N GLN A 367 -5.50 15.31 -10.78
CA GLN A 367 -6.55 15.64 -11.74
C GLN A 367 -6.80 14.55 -12.78
N GLU A 368 -5.83 13.67 -12.99
CA GLU A 368 -5.88 12.57 -13.94
C GLU A 368 -6.47 11.28 -13.33
N LEU A 369 -6.54 11.17 -12.00
CA LEU A 369 -7.13 10.02 -11.31
C LEU A 369 -8.54 9.61 -11.81
N PRO A 370 -9.48 10.54 -12.13
CA PRO A 370 -10.80 10.17 -12.67
C PRO A 370 -10.78 9.40 -14.00
N LYS A 371 -9.65 9.36 -14.71
CA LYS A 371 -9.54 8.58 -15.96
C LYS A 371 -9.61 7.07 -15.71
N TRP A 372 -9.16 6.62 -14.54
CA TRP A 372 -9.02 5.20 -14.21
C TRP A 372 -9.53 4.82 -12.81
N MET A 373 -9.85 5.80 -11.95
CA MET A 373 -10.54 5.61 -10.67
C MET A 373 -11.96 6.18 -10.72
N ASN A 374 -12.91 5.50 -10.08
CA ASN A 374 -14.28 5.97 -9.90
C ASN A 374 -14.34 7.05 -8.80
N ILE A 375 -13.84 8.22 -9.13
CA ILE A 375 -13.86 9.42 -8.29
C ILE A 375 -14.21 10.65 -9.12
N THR A 376 -14.46 11.75 -8.44
CA THR A 376 -14.41 13.09 -9.06
C THR A 376 -13.40 13.95 -8.37
N VAL A 377 -12.75 14.80 -9.14
CA VAL A 377 -11.83 15.82 -8.66
C VAL A 377 -12.43 17.16 -9.05
N LYS A 378 -12.78 17.97 -8.05
CA LYS A 378 -13.27 19.33 -8.30
C LYS A 378 -12.08 20.29 -8.50
N PRO A 379 -12.16 21.23 -9.45
CA PRO A 379 -11.11 22.23 -9.65
C PRO A 379 -10.81 23.03 -8.38
N CYS A 380 -9.60 23.57 -8.31
CA CYS A 380 -9.09 24.32 -7.16
C CYS A 380 -10.06 25.44 -6.75
N ARG A 381 -10.40 25.51 -5.46
CA ARG A 381 -11.15 26.63 -4.86
C ARG A 381 -10.33 27.27 -3.75
N HIS A 382 -10.42 28.59 -3.63
CA HIS A 382 -9.91 29.32 -2.47
C HIS A 382 -10.86 29.11 -1.28
N ILE A 383 -10.31 28.68 -0.13
CA ILE A 383 -10.98 28.68 1.17
C ILE A 383 -10.18 29.61 2.07
N GLY A 384 -10.59 30.87 2.17
CA GLY A 384 -9.74 31.92 2.76
C GLY A 384 -8.51 32.18 1.89
N ASP A 385 -7.32 32.23 2.49
CA ASP A 385 -6.03 32.39 1.80
C ASP A 385 -5.47 31.07 1.22
N ASP A 386 -6.03 29.92 1.60
CA ASP A 386 -5.54 28.60 1.20
C ASP A 386 -6.26 28.07 -0.06
N CYS A 387 -5.52 27.40 -0.94
CA CYS A 387 -6.05 26.70 -2.11
C CYS A 387 -6.34 25.23 -1.76
N CYS A 388 -7.41 24.65 -2.33
CA CYS A 388 -7.76 23.26 -2.06
C CYS A 388 -8.31 22.53 -3.29
N VAL A 389 -8.14 21.20 -3.30
CA VAL A 389 -8.80 20.27 -4.24
C VAL A 389 -9.70 19.32 -3.45
N LYS A 390 -10.91 19.07 -3.96
CA LYS A 390 -11.84 18.09 -3.38
C LYS A 390 -11.90 16.85 -4.25
N ILE A 391 -11.65 15.69 -3.64
CA ILE A 391 -11.82 14.38 -4.22
C ILE A 391 -13.07 13.75 -3.61
N THR A 392 -14.00 13.27 -4.44
CA THR A 392 -15.23 12.59 -4.00
C THR A 392 -15.28 11.19 -4.57
N PHE A 393 -15.54 10.20 -3.72
CA PHE A 393 -15.62 8.79 -4.09
C PHE A 393 -17.00 8.50 -4.71
N ARG A 394 -17.06 7.68 -5.76
CA ARG A 394 -18.28 7.37 -6.52
C ARG A 394 -18.65 5.90 -6.47
#